data_AF-A0A7X1ZNY7-F1
#
_entry.id   AF-A0A7X1ZNY7-F1
#
_cell.length_a   1.000
_cell.length_b   1.000
_cell.length_c   1.000
_cell.angle_alpha   90.00
_cell.angle_beta   90.00
_cell.angle_gamma   90.00
#
_symmetry.space_group_name_H-M   'P 1'
#
loop_
_entity.id
_entity.type
_entity.pdbx_description
1 polymer ?
#
loop_
_entity_poly.entity_id
_entity_poly.type
_entity_poly.pdbx_seq_one_letter_code
_entity_poly.pdbx_strand_id
1 'polypeptide(L)'
;MDEYESEFILMDYLNILWKRKWLIVIPTFFLVIAVGIISFLLPKKWEINAIIVPSKFLVQTEGGRYEEIVIVDPKQIAGQINETTYDNLIATELNLDIRKFPKLKAENLRDTNLVRVST
;
A
#
# COMPACT_ATOMS: atom_id res chain seq x y z
N MET A 1 16.98 14.01 -63.82
CA MET A 1 15.57 14.05 -64.25
C MET A 1 14.82 13.11 -63.30
N ASP A 2 14.99 13.32 -61.98
CA ASP A 2 14.75 12.28 -60.96
C ASP A 2 14.06 12.85 -59.69
N GLU A 3 14.03 14.17 -59.53
CA GLU A 3 13.34 14.82 -58.39
C GLU A 3 11.82 14.64 -58.49
N TYR A 4 11.24 14.77 -59.69
CA TYR A 4 9.79 14.68 -59.89
C TYR A 4 9.22 13.26 -59.68
N GLU A 5 9.98 12.20 -59.97
CA GLU A 5 9.53 10.82 -59.71
C GLU A 5 9.58 10.48 -58.21
N SER A 6 10.65 10.90 -57.52
CA SER A 6 10.78 10.63 -56.09
C SER A 6 9.73 11.38 -55.25
N GLU A 7 9.40 12.61 -55.63
CA GLU A 7 8.36 13.42 -54.98
C GLU A 7 6.97 12.78 -55.11
N PHE A 8 6.64 12.24 -56.29
CA PHE A 8 5.36 11.53 -56.51
C PHE A 8 5.26 10.25 -55.68
N ILE A 9 6.36 9.50 -55.56
CA ILE A 9 6.43 8.26 -54.77
C ILE A 9 6.30 8.55 -53.26
N LEU A 10 6.94 9.61 -52.77
CA LEU A 10 6.86 10.04 -51.36
C LEU A 10 5.43 10.44 -50.98
N MET A 11 4.74 11.20 -51.83
CA MET A 11 3.34 11.60 -51.63
C MET A 11 2.42 10.38 -51.55
N ASP A 12 2.67 9.35 -52.36
CA ASP A 12 1.84 8.14 -52.39
C ASP A 12 2.05 7.27 -51.14
N TYR A 13 3.30 7.12 -50.68
CA TYR A 13 3.59 6.48 -49.39
C TYR A 13 2.97 7.23 -48.21
N LEU A 14 2.99 8.57 -48.21
CA LEU A 14 2.36 9.38 -47.17
C LEU A 14 0.85 9.16 -47.16
N ASN A 15 0.21 9.10 -48.33
CA ASN A 15 -1.23 8.81 -48.45
C ASN A 15 -1.58 7.40 -47.98
N ILE A 16 -0.76 6.39 -48.29
CA ILE A 16 -0.93 5.02 -47.80
C ILE A 16 -0.82 4.99 -46.27
N LEU A 17 0.18 5.66 -45.70
CA LEU A 17 0.35 5.80 -44.25
C LEU A 17 -0.84 6.53 -43.61
N TRP A 18 -1.35 7.58 -44.25
CA TRP A 18 -2.48 8.36 -43.76
C TRP A 18 -3.82 7.60 -43.87
N LYS A 19 -3.96 6.71 -44.84
CA LYS A 19 -5.10 5.79 -44.98
C LYS A 19 -5.04 4.65 -43.97
N ARG A 20 -3.83 4.19 -43.60
CA ARG A 20 -3.60 3.04 -42.71
C ARG A 20 -3.35 3.42 -41.25
N LYS A 21 -3.19 4.72 -40.93
CA LYS A 21 -2.99 5.23 -39.55
C LYS A 21 -4.06 4.73 -38.57
N TRP A 22 -5.29 4.55 -39.04
CA TRP A 22 -6.39 4.04 -38.24
C TRP A 22 -6.17 2.60 -37.76
N LEU A 23 -5.42 1.77 -38.51
CA LEU A 23 -5.08 0.41 -38.07
C LEU A 23 -4.12 0.39 -36.88
N ILE A 24 -3.42 1.48 -36.59
CA ILE A 24 -2.54 1.61 -35.41
C ILE A 24 -3.25 2.37 -34.29
N VAL A 25 -4.04 3.40 -34.63
CA VAL A 25 -4.76 4.24 -33.65
C VAL A 25 -5.88 3.48 -32.95
N ILE A 26 -6.68 2.69 -33.68
CA ILE A 26 -7.79 1.92 -33.09
C ILE A 26 -7.29 0.93 -32.01
N PRO A 27 -6.30 0.05 -32.26
CA PRO A 27 -5.89 -0.92 -31.25
C PRO A 27 -5.19 -0.25 -30.07
N THR A 28 -4.40 0.80 -30.28
CA THR A 28 -3.76 1.54 -29.18
C THR A 28 -4.80 2.22 -28.29
N PHE A 29 -5.80 2.87 -28.89
CA PHE A 29 -6.90 3.48 -28.14
C PHE A 29 -7.73 2.45 -27.37
N PHE A 30 -8.02 1.30 -27.99
CA PHE A 30 -8.69 0.19 -27.31
C PHE A 30 -7.89 -0.31 -26.10
N LEU A 31 -6.57 -0.42 -26.23
CA LEU A 31 -5.69 -0.87 -25.15
C LEU A 31 -5.66 0.12 -23.99
N VAL A 32 -5.64 1.43 -24.28
CA VAL A 32 -5.75 2.50 -23.26
C VAL A 32 -7.08 2.40 -22.51
N ILE A 33 -8.20 2.23 -23.22
CA ILE A 33 -9.52 2.06 -22.59
C ILE A 33 -9.54 0.80 -21.72
N ALA A 34 -9.05 -0.33 -22.24
CA ALA A 34 -9.02 -1.59 -21.51
C ALA A 34 -8.20 -1.47 -20.22
N VAL A 35 -7.02 -0.85 -20.27
CA VAL A 35 -6.20 -0.59 -19.08
C VAL A 35 -6.92 0.35 -18.10
N GLY A 36 -7.59 1.39 -18.59
CA GLY A 36 -8.36 2.31 -17.76
C GLY A 36 -9.50 1.60 -17.01
N ILE A 37 -10.24 0.73 -17.70
CA ILE A 37 -11.29 -0.09 -17.09
C ILE A 37 -10.69 -1.01 -16.02
N ILE A 38 -9.63 -1.74 -16.34
CA ILE A 38 -8.98 -2.66 -15.39
C ILE A 38 -8.48 -1.90 -14.16
N SER A 39 -7.84 -0.74 -14.35
CA SER A 39 -7.37 0.13 -13.28
C SER A 39 -8.50 0.60 -12.37
N PHE A 40 -9.68 0.89 -12.93
CA PHE A 40 -10.85 1.31 -12.16
C PHE A 40 -11.50 0.16 -11.38
N LEU A 41 -11.49 -1.07 -11.91
CA LEU A 41 -12.03 -2.25 -11.22
C LEU A 41 -11.09 -2.80 -10.13
N LEU A 42 -9.82 -2.41 -10.11
CA LEU A 42 -8.87 -2.85 -9.08
C LEU A 42 -9.35 -2.37 -7.69
N PRO A 43 -9.47 -3.28 -6.71
CA PRO A 43 -9.91 -2.91 -5.38
C PRO A 43 -8.92 -1.93 -4.75
N LYS A 44 -9.43 -0.83 -4.20
CA LYS A 44 -8.61 0.14 -3.45
C LYS A 44 -8.00 -0.57 -2.25
N LYS A 45 -6.67 -0.62 -2.20
CA LYS A 45 -5.92 -1.07 -1.03
C LYS A 45 -5.85 0.10 -0.05
N TRP A 46 -6.37 -0.11 1.14
CA TRP A 46 -6.29 0.85 2.24
C TRP A 46 -5.26 0.33 3.22
N GLU A 47 -4.37 1.20 3.68
CA GLU A 47 -3.43 0.91 4.75
C GLU A 47 -3.75 1.84 5.91
N ILE A 48 -4.01 1.27 7.08
CA ILE A 48 -4.25 2.05 8.31
C ILE A 48 -3.03 1.86 9.20
N ASN A 49 -2.42 2.96 9.62
CA ASN A 49 -1.23 2.97 10.46
C ASN A 49 -1.55 3.62 11.82
N ALA A 50 -1.18 2.94 12.90
CA ALA A 50 -1.33 3.43 14.28
C ALA A 50 -0.01 3.30 15.04
N ILE A 51 0.24 4.20 16.00
CA ILE A 51 1.40 4.13 16.90
C ILE A 51 0.87 3.95 18.32
N ILE A 52 1.33 2.89 18.99
CA ILE A 52 0.97 2.55 20.35
C ILE A 52 2.16 2.83 21.26
N VAL A 53 1.91 3.57 22.34
CA VAL A 53 2.87 3.81 23.42
C VAL A 53 2.48 2.92 24.60
N PRO A 54 3.31 1.94 25.00
CA PRO A 54 3.08 1.13 26.19
C PRO A 54 3.05 2.02 27.43
N SER A 55 2.19 1.65 28.38
CA SER A 55 2.07 2.37 29.65
C SER A 55 3.37 2.34 30.44
N LYS A 56 3.72 3.49 31.02
CA LYS A 56 4.90 3.67 31.86
C LYS A 56 4.45 3.95 33.30
N PHE A 57 5.14 3.38 34.28
CA PHE A 57 4.91 3.68 35.69
C PHE A 57 6.20 4.21 36.33
N LEU A 58 6.03 5.14 37.26
CA LEU A 58 7.11 5.67 38.08
C LEU A 58 7.21 4.82 39.34
N VAL A 59 8.35 4.15 39.54
CA VAL A 59 8.63 3.41 40.78
C VAL A 59 9.60 4.24 41.61
N GLN A 60 9.25 4.47 42.87
CA GLN A 60 10.13 5.16 43.81
C GLN A 60 11.18 4.17 44.34
N THR A 61 12.44 4.40 44.00
CA THR A 61 13.56 3.63 44.57
C THR A 61 13.79 4.01 46.03
N GLU A 62 14.43 3.12 46.80
CA GLU A 62 14.72 3.33 48.24
C GLU A 62 15.49 4.63 48.54
N GLY A 63 16.19 5.19 47.55
CA GLY A 63 16.89 6.47 47.62
C GLY A 63 16.04 7.71 47.24
N GLY A 64 14.73 7.57 47.04
CA GLY A 64 13.81 8.67 46.73
C GLY A 64 13.82 9.15 45.28
N ARG A 65 14.47 8.43 44.35
CA ARG A 65 14.44 8.72 42.91
C ARG A 65 13.30 7.96 42.23
N TYR A 66 12.61 8.62 41.32
CA TYR A 66 11.58 8.00 40.49
C TYR A 66 12.23 7.46 39.22
N GLU A 67 12.18 6.15 39.01
CA GLU A 67 12.57 5.53 37.74
C GLU A 67 11.32 5.20 36.92
N GLU A 68 11.35 5.54 35.64
CA GLU A 68 10.27 5.26 34.69
C GLU A 68 10.49 3.86 34.10
N ILE A 69 9.69 2.89 34.54
CA ILE A 69 9.79 1.49 34.09
C ILE A 69 8.65 1.22 33.10
N VAL A 70 9.02 0.66 31.95
CA VAL A 70 8.06 0.17 30.95
C VAL A 70 7.61 -1.22 31.40
N ILE A 71 6.29 -1.43 31.58
CA ILE A 71 5.75 -2.69 32.12
C ILE A 71 5.98 -3.87 31.17
N VAL A 72 5.89 -3.61 29.86
CA VAL A 72 5.98 -4.65 28.83
C VAL A 72 6.89 -4.14 27.71
N ASP A 73 7.88 -4.95 27.34
CA ASP A 73 8.78 -4.61 26.24
C ASP A 73 7.95 -4.42 24.94
N PRO A 74 8.06 -3.26 24.26
CA PRO A 74 7.43 -3.03 22.96
C PRO A 74 7.65 -4.16 21.94
N LYS A 75 8.79 -4.85 21.99
CA LYS A 75 9.09 -6.02 21.14
C LYS A 75 8.17 -7.19 21.43
N GLN A 76 7.85 -7.43 22.71
CA GLN A 76 6.90 -8.48 23.10
C GLN A 76 5.50 -8.14 22.63
N ILE A 77 5.07 -6.87 22.77
CA ILE A 77 3.77 -6.42 22.26
C ILE A 77 3.69 -6.58 20.74
N ALA A 78 4.73 -6.18 20.01
CA ALA A 78 4.78 -6.37 18.56
C ALA A 78 4.72 -7.86 18.18
N GLY A 79 5.43 -8.72 18.91
CA GLY A 79 5.35 -10.18 18.74
C GLY A 79 3.94 -10.72 18.96
N GLN A 80 3.30 -10.35 20.07
CA GLN A 80 1.94 -10.81 20.41
C GLN A 80 0.89 -10.39 19.38
N ILE A 81 0.99 -9.16 18.83
CA ILE A 81 0.10 -8.69 17.76
C ILE A 81 0.34 -9.50 16.48
N ASN A 82 1.60 -9.72 16.09
CA ASN A 82 1.93 -10.54 14.92
C ASN A 82 1.51 -12.01 15.06
N GLU A 83 1.47 -12.53 16.29
CA GLU A 83 0.96 -13.86 16.63
C GLU A 83 -0.56 -13.93 16.74
N THR A 84 -1.30 -12.87 16.37
CA THR A 84 -2.78 -12.81 16.39
C THR A 84 -3.41 -12.96 17.78
N THR A 85 -2.63 -12.73 18.85
CA THR A 85 -3.07 -12.93 20.24
C THR A 85 -4.31 -12.08 20.59
N TYR A 86 -4.44 -10.91 19.96
CA TYR A 86 -5.51 -9.96 20.25
C TYR A 86 -6.68 -9.98 19.25
N ASP A 87 -6.58 -10.72 18.15
CA ASP A 87 -7.54 -10.64 17.03
C ASP A 87 -8.98 -10.96 17.48
N ASN A 88 -9.15 -12.02 18.29
CA ASN A 88 -10.47 -12.40 18.83
C ASN A 88 -11.03 -11.34 19.77
N LEU A 89 -10.19 -10.74 20.62
CA LEU A 89 -10.62 -9.71 21.57
C LEU A 89 -11.06 -8.44 20.82
N ILE A 90 -10.24 -7.99 19.87
CA ILE A 90 -10.54 -6.82 19.04
C ILE A 90 -11.79 -7.05 18.19
N ALA A 91 -11.92 -8.23 17.56
CA ALA A 91 -13.09 -8.57 16.77
C ALA A 91 -14.37 -8.58 17.62
N THR A 92 -14.30 -9.08 18.86
CA THR A 92 -15.43 -9.09 19.78
C THR A 92 -15.84 -7.67 20.21
N GLU A 93 -14.87 -6.85 20.64
CA GLU A 93 -15.12 -5.46 21.07
C GLU A 93 -15.65 -4.57 19.94
N LEU A 94 -15.17 -4.78 18.72
CA LEU A 94 -15.62 -4.05 17.53
C LEU A 94 -16.84 -4.69 16.85
N ASN A 95 -17.37 -5.79 17.39
CA ASN A 95 -18.48 -6.56 16.83
C ASN A 95 -18.26 -6.94 15.35
N LEU A 96 -17.05 -7.39 15.02
CA LEU A 96 -16.63 -7.83 13.70
C LEU A 96 -16.61 -9.37 13.61
N ASP A 97 -16.93 -9.90 12.43
CA ASP A 97 -16.73 -11.32 12.14
C ASP A 97 -15.23 -11.62 12.02
N ILE A 98 -14.73 -12.53 12.85
CA ILE A 98 -13.32 -12.96 12.84
C ILE A 98 -12.85 -13.45 11.47
N ARG A 99 -13.75 -14.02 10.66
CA ARG A 99 -13.42 -14.50 9.30
C ARG A 99 -13.11 -13.36 8.33
N LYS A 100 -13.58 -12.16 8.65
CA LYS A 100 -13.36 -10.93 7.88
C LYS A 100 -12.34 -10.01 8.55
N PHE A 101 -11.76 -10.44 9.68
CA PHE A 101 -10.80 -9.63 10.41
C PHE A 101 -9.50 -9.48 9.58
N PRO A 102 -9.02 -8.25 9.38
CA PRO A 102 -7.84 -8.04 8.57
C PRO A 102 -6.58 -8.46 9.33
N LYS A 103 -5.54 -8.87 8.60
CA LYS A 103 -4.27 -9.25 9.23
C LYS A 103 -3.54 -8.01 9.72
N LEU A 104 -3.39 -7.90 11.02
CA LEU A 104 -2.57 -6.87 11.65
C LEU A 104 -1.09 -7.26 11.57
N LYS A 105 -0.24 -6.25 11.39
CA LYS A 105 1.21 -6.35 11.52
C LYS A 105 1.67 -5.33 12.53
N ALA A 106 2.65 -5.70 13.35
CA ALA A 106 3.25 -4.79 14.31
C ALA A 106 4.77 -4.81 14.21
N GLU A 107 5.36 -3.63 14.34
CA GLU A 107 6.81 -3.45 14.42
C GLU A 107 7.15 -2.56 15.61
N ASN A 108 8.20 -2.93 16.36
CA ASN A 108 8.80 -2.02 17.32
C ASN A 108 9.70 -1.02 16.56
N LEU A 109 9.46 0.27 16.78
CA LEU A 109 10.32 1.31 16.22
C LEU A 109 11.65 1.29 16.98
N ARG A 110 12.75 1.12 16.23
CA ARG A 110 14.12 0.98 16.77
C ARG A 110 14.43 2.07 17.77
N ASP A 111 15.04 1.66 18.88
CA ASP A 111 15.51 2.55 19.95
C ASP A 111 14.41 3.41 20.59
N THR A 112 13.15 2.97 20.47
CA THR A 112 12.00 3.64 21.09
C THR A 112 11.07 2.66 21.80
N ASN A 113 10.27 3.21 22.72
CA ASN A 113 9.19 2.50 23.38
C ASN A 113 7.90 2.56 22.56
N LEU A 114 7.97 2.48 21.23
CA LEU A 114 6.80 2.64 20.36
C LEU A 114 6.58 1.38 19.53
N VAL A 115 5.31 1.04 19.34
CA VAL A 115 4.88 -0.04 18.44
C VAL A 115 4.05 0.57 17.33
N ARG A 116 4.49 0.41 16.07
CA ARG A 116 3.66 0.73 14.91
C ARG A 116 2.82 -0.50 14.58
N VAL A 117 1.52 -0.30 14.40
CA VAL A 117 0.58 -1.32 13.92
C VAL A 117 0.05 -0.89 12.57
N SER A 118 0.05 -1.81 11.61
CA SER A 118 -0.48 -1.61 10.27
C SER A 118 -1.40 -2.76 9.85
N THR A 119 -2.32 -2.46 8.94
CA THR A 119 -3.27 -3.44 8.38
C THR A 119 -3.36 -3.33 6.87
#